data_AF-A0A0F9EZP5-F1
#
_entry.id   AF-A0A0F9EZP5-F1
#
_cell.length_a   1.000
_cell.length_b   1.000
_cell.length_c   1.000
_cell.angle_alpha   90.00
_cell.angle_beta   90.00
_cell.angle_gamma   90.00
#
_symmetry.space_group_name_H-M   'P 1'
#
loop_
_entity.id
_entity.type
_entity.pdbx_description
1 polymer ?
#
loop_
_entity_poly.entity_id
_entity_poly.type
_entity_poly.pdbx_seq_one_letter_code
_entity_poly.pdbx_strand_id
1 'polypeptide(L)'
;MPSPTFGARGVLVDAVAMAVREAWEANGDKLVAYKRLAATLRRTLGSEGLAQRALPAAVRLFNLQDRPAGDIEAPHIAVLSLCPHCRKLKLIEERAPYRGKVRMEVLRDLEWMRRQFDDLHRTDQDVARDLNCCKQSVAMWRNRHGIEPPKANRAYMDERVLRDLLVDKKLAPGEVAAELGCEVHTVRNWAKELGVVPNCRDFAHCTFDWWNDRVQAGWTQHRMAAAAGIVKHAVQYHLKKWGLYKWVGSRGRKPKYPQLYEPGWLRKELARKGASFAKIARKVGCSETTVTYAAKKLELIDPKRPPRPSPWTRDPEWYRERFKRKMTIEQMADEVGVRVKTINNYMSELGLLPEYWRVVERWGDKSLTSTRKMVLAGMLK
;
A
#
# COMPACT_ATOMS: atom_id res chain seq x y z
N MET A 1 -44.55 -32.86 4.92
CA MET A 1 -44.45 -31.46 5.39
C MET A 1 -43.00 -31.23 5.84
N PRO A 2 -42.14 -30.54 5.08
CA PRO A 2 -40.78 -30.27 5.54
C PRO A 2 -40.76 -29.07 6.51
N SER A 3 -40.11 -29.22 7.65
CA SER A 3 -39.95 -28.16 8.67
C SER A 3 -38.99 -27.05 8.19
N PRO A 4 -39.33 -25.76 8.37
CA PRO A 4 -38.43 -24.67 8.02
C PRO A 4 -37.60 -24.25 9.24
N THR A 5 -36.44 -24.87 9.44
CA THR A 5 -35.41 -24.30 10.33
C THR A 5 -34.49 -23.38 9.54
N PHE A 6 -35.03 -22.29 8.98
CA PHE A 6 -34.18 -21.17 8.59
C PHE A 6 -33.85 -20.38 9.86
N GLY A 7 -32.72 -20.70 10.48
CA GLY A 7 -32.23 -19.96 11.65
C GLY A 7 -32.10 -18.47 11.35
N ALA A 8 -32.05 -17.63 12.39
CA ALA A 8 -32.01 -16.15 12.33
C ALA A 8 -31.01 -15.52 11.33
N ARG A 9 -30.08 -16.31 10.77
CA ARG A 9 -29.19 -15.93 9.67
C ARG A 9 -29.91 -15.74 8.33
N GLY A 10 -30.90 -16.58 7.98
CA GLY A 10 -31.64 -16.48 6.72
C GLY A 10 -32.42 -15.18 6.64
N VAL A 11 -33.14 -14.86 7.72
CA VAL A 11 -33.96 -13.64 7.84
C VAL A 11 -33.17 -12.36 7.58
N LEU A 12 -31.91 -12.27 8.03
CA LEU A 12 -31.09 -11.06 7.80
C LEU A 12 -30.65 -10.92 6.35
N VAL A 13 -30.30 -12.03 5.69
CA VAL A 13 -29.85 -12.03 4.29
C VAL A 13 -31.01 -11.69 3.36
N ASP A 14 -32.18 -12.28 3.60
CA ASP A 14 -33.40 -12.01 2.83
C ASP A 14 -33.89 -10.57 3.02
N ALA A 15 -33.79 -10.03 4.25
CA ALA A 15 -34.12 -8.64 4.55
C ALA A 15 -33.21 -7.64 3.81
N VAL A 16 -31.89 -7.89 3.78
CA VAL A 16 -30.92 -7.03 3.07
C VAL A 16 -31.18 -7.05 1.57
N ALA A 17 -31.42 -8.24 1.03
CA ALA A 17 -31.74 -8.43 -0.37
C ALA A 17 -32.98 -7.68 -0.83
N MET A 18 -34.07 -7.86 -0.08
CA MET A 18 -35.33 -7.21 -0.40
C MET A 18 -35.20 -5.69 -0.33
N ALA A 19 -34.45 -5.17 0.66
CA ALA A 19 -34.17 -3.75 0.79
C ALA A 19 -33.35 -3.18 -0.39
N VAL A 20 -32.36 -3.93 -0.91
CA VAL A 20 -31.59 -3.52 -2.10
C VAL A 20 -32.47 -3.52 -3.36
N ARG A 21 -33.35 -4.52 -3.52
CA ARG A 21 -34.28 -4.60 -4.66
C ARG A 21 -35.26 -3.43 -4.68
N GLU A 22 -35.96 -3.17 -3.57
CA GLU A 22 -36.90 -2.05 -3.46
C GLU A 22 -36.21 -0.68 -3.66
N ALA A 23 -34.94 -0.57 -3.28
CA ALA A 23 -34.15 0.64 -3.49
C ALA A 23 -33.79 0.87 -4.98
N TRP A 24 -33.63 -0.17 -5.79
CA TRP A 24 -33.41 -0.04 -7.24
C TRP A 24 -34.67 0.25 -8.03
N GLU A 25 -35.78 -0.39 -7.65
CA GLU A 25 -37.10 -0.12 -8.25
C GLU A 25 -37.55 1.33 -8.03
N ALA A 26 -37.00 1.99 -7.00
CA ALA A 26 -37.24 3.40 -6.70
C ALA A 26 -36.78 4.39 -7.77
N ASN A 27 -36.02 3.94 -8.77
CA ASN A 27 -35.73 4.63 -10.02
C ASN A 27 -35.42 6.14 -9.85
N GLY A 28 -34.43 6.46 -9.02
CA GLY A 28 -34.15 7.85 -8.66
C GLY A 28 -32.91 8.08 -7.82
N ASP A 29 -32.78 9.32 -7.35
CA ASP A 29 -31.71 9.87 -6.51
C ASP A 29 -31.20 8.87 -5.46
N LYS A 30 -29.87 8.73 -5.35
CA LYS A 30 -29.19 7.87 -4.36
C LYS A 30 -29.68 8.12 -2.93
N LEU A 31 -30.04 9.35 -2.59
CA LEU A 31 -30.57 9.69 -1.26
C LEU A 31 -31.94 9.03 -1.01
N VAL A 32 -32.80 8.98 -2.03
CA VAL A 32 -34.11 8.31 -1.96
C VAL A 32 -33.93 6.80 -1.83
N ALA A 33 -32.99 6.23 -2.59
CA ALA A 33 -32.65 4.82 -2.52
C ALA A 33 -32.15 4.43 -1.11
N TYR A 34 -31.28 5.23 -0.49
CA TYR A 34 -30.80 4.97 0.88
C TYR A 34 -31.89 5.09 1.94
N LYS A 35 -32.80 6.07 1.82
CA LYS A 35 -33.94 6.18 2.73
C LYS A 35 -34.87 4.97 2.64
N ARG A 36 -35.16 4.51 1.42
CA ARG A 36 -35.96 3.29 1.19
C ARG A 36 -35.26 2.06 1.76
N LEU A 37 -33.97 1.89 1.48
CA LEU A 37 -33.18 0.78 1.97
C LEU A 37 -33.22 0.69 3.52
N ALA A 38 -33.06 1.83 4.21
CA ALA A 38 -33.18 1.88 5.66
C ALA A 38 -34.61 1.57 6.16
N ALA A 39 -35.65 2.09 5.49
CA ALA A 39 -37.05 1.82 5.84
C ALA A 39 -37.41 0.33 5.67
N THR A 40 -36.97 -0.29 4.58
CA THR A 40 -37.22 -1.72 4.30
C THR A 40 -36.52 -2.60 5.31
N LEU A 41 -35.28 -2.30 5.69
CA LEU A 41 -34.56 -3.02 6.74
C LEU A 41 -35.26 -2.92 8.11
N ARG A 42 -35.81 -1.75 8.47
CA ARG A 42 -36.57 -1.58 9.72
C ARG A 42 -37.84 -2.42 9.73
N ARG A 43 -38.60 -2.36 8.62
CA ARG A 43 -39.85 -3.10 8.45
C ARG A 43 -39.64 -4.61 8.50
N THR A 44 -38.59 -5.10 7.85
CA THR A 44 -38.30 -6.55 7.76
C THR A 44 -37.71 -7.13 9.04
N LEU A 45 -36.78 -6.42 9.67
CA LEU A 45 -36.07 -6.94 10.85
C LEU A 45 -36.82 -6.67 12.16
N GLY A 46 -37.83 -5.81 12.16
CA GLY A 46 -38.62 -5.46 13.35
C GLY A 46 -37.81 -4.81 14.47
N SER A 47 -36.56 -4.40 14.22
CA SER A 47 -35.64 -3.88 15.22
C SER A 47 -34.73 -2.80 14.62
N GLU A 48 -34.80 -1.59 15.17
CA GLU A 48 -33.96 -0.45 14.75
C GLU A 48 -32.47 -0.78 14.86
N GLY A 49 -32.05 -1.45 15.95
CA GLY A 49 -30.66 -1.82 16.17
C GLY A 49 -30.12 -2.89 15.22
N LEU A 50 -30.98 -3.78 14.69
CA LEU A 50 -30.57 -4.72 13.64
C LEU A 50 -30.53 -4.03 12.27
N ALA A 51 -31.51 -3.17 11.97
CA ALA A 51 -31.54 -2.39 10.73
C ALA A 51 -30.30 -1.48 10.59
N GLN A 52 -29.92 -0.76 11.65
CA GLN A 52 -28.72 0.09 11.65
C GLN A 52 -27.43 -0.70 11.44
N ARG A 53 -27.33 -1.93 11.95
CA ARG A 53 -26.17 -2.81 11.75
C ARG A 53 -26.12 -3.41 10.35
N ALA A 54 -27.27 -3.64 9.71
CA ALA A 54 -27.38 -4.19 8.37
C ALA A 54 -27.18 -3.12 7.27
N LEU A 55 -27.53 -1.86 7.55
CA LEU A 55 -27.55 -0.76 6.59
C LEU A 55 -26.22 -0.56 5.82
N PRO A 56 -25.03 -0.56 6.45
CA PRO A 56 -23.77 -0.40 5.71
C PRO A 56 -23.50 -1.51 4.70
N ALA A 57 -23.89 -2.76 5.01
CA ALA A 57 -23.73 -3.89 4.10
C ALA A 57 -24.66 -3.78 2.90
N ALA A 58 -25.92 -3.39 3.15
CA ALA A 58 -26.91 -3.18 2.10
C ALA A 58 -26.56 -1.98 1.19
N VAL A 59 -26.06 -0.86 1.75
CA VAL A 59 -25.56 0.28 0.97
C VAL A 59 -24.35 -0.11 0.13
N ARG A 60 -23.44 -0.93 0.67
CA ARG A 60 -22.28 -1.42 -0.08
C ARG A 60 -22.71 -2.30 -1.25
N LEU A 61 -23.67 -3.20 -1.05
CA LEU A 61 -24.25 -4.02 -2.11
C LEU A 61 -24.90 -3.16 -3.20
N PHE A 62 -25.76 -2.22 -2.80
CA PHE A 62 -26.43 -1.30 -3.72
C PHE A 62 -25.45 -0.51 -4.61
N ASN A 63 -24.28 -0.12 -4.09
CA ASN A 63 -23.28 0.62 -4.85
C ASN A 63 -22.34 -0.25 -5.71
N LEU A 64 -22.21 -1.55 -5.40
CA LEU A 64 -21.31 -2.46 -6.12
C LEU A 64 -21.92 -3.04 -7.39
N GLN A 65 -23.25 -3.02 -7.49
CA GLN A 65 -23.98 -3.64 -8.56
C GLN A 65 -24.45 -2.56 -9.53
N ASP A 66 -24.04 -2.67 -10.79
CA ASP A 66 -24.64 -1.91 -11.88
C ASP A 66 -26.11 -2.29 -11.96
N ARG A 67 -26.97 -1.30 -12.21
CA ARG A 67 -28.40 -1.52 -12.34
C ARG A 67 -28.64 -2.55 -13.46
N PRO A 68 -29.31 -3.68 -13.19
CA PRO A 68 -29.63 -4.62 -14.25
C PRO A 68 -30.55 -3.93 -15.27
N ALA A 69 -30.17 -3.99 -16.54
CA ALA A 69 -30.99 -3.52 -17.64
C ALA A 69 -31.97 -4.65 -18.03
N GLY A 70 -33.26 -4.45 -17.79
CA GLY A 70 -34.34 -5.37 -18.18
C GLY A 70 -34.84 -6.31 -17.08
N ASP A 71 -35.79 -7.18 -17.44
CA ASP A 71 -36.49 -8.17 -16.59
C ASP A 71 -35.59 -9.36 -16.18
N ILE A 72 -34.32 -9.10 -15.86
CA ILE A 72 -33.42 -10.12 -15.34
C ILE A 72 -33.82 -10.38 -13.89
N GLU A 73 -34.12 -11.64 -13.56
CA GLU A 73 -34.35 -12.11 -12.20
C GLU A 73 -33.35 -11.46 -11.23
N ALA A 74 -33.88 -10.87 -10.17
CA ALA A 74 -33.11 -10.13 -9.17
C ALA A 74 -31.82 -10.88 -8.79
N PRO A 75 -30.69 -10.17 -8.60
CA PRO A 75 -29.39 -10.81 -8.46
C PRO A 75 -29.40 -11.83 -7.33
N HIS A 76 -28.80 -13.00 -7.58
CA HIS A 76 -28.61 -14.04 -6.58
C HIS A 76 -27.92 -13.45 -5.34
N ILE A 77 -28.66 -13.39 -4.24
CA ILE A 77 -28.26 -12.87 -2.92
C ILE A 77 -27.27 -13.80 -2.20
N ALA A 78 -26.84 -14.88 -2.86
CA ALA A 78 -25.93 -15.91 -2.34
C ALA A 78 -24.54 -15.42 -1.85
N VAL A 79 -24.29 -14.11 -1.93
CA VAL A 79 -22.97 -13.45 -1.81
C VAL A 79 -22.70 -12.89 -0.41
N LEU A 80 -23.65 -13.02 0.53
CA LEU A 80 -23.50 -12.53 1.90
C LEU A 80 -23.33 -13.66 2.92
N SER A 81 -22.22 -13.65 3.66
CA SER A 81 -22.06 -14.47 4.86
C SER A 81 -21.76 -13.62 6.08
N LEU A 82 -22.30 -14.02 7.23
CA LEU A 82 -21.90 -13.45 8.51
C LEU A 82 -20.58 -14.08 8.94
N CYS A 83 -19.57 -13.27 9.23
CA CYS A 83 -18.34 -13.77 9.84
C CYS A 83 -18.66 -14.41 11.21
N PRO A 84 -18.30 -15.68 11.45
CA PRO A 84 -18.67 -16.39 12.67
C PRO A 84 -18.06 -15.77 13.94
N HIS A 85 -16.96 -15.00 13.82
CA HIS A 85 -16.32 -14.35 14.95
C HIS A 85 -16.86 -12.96 15.27
N CYS A 86 -17.04 -12.09 14.28
CA CYS A 86 -17.43 -10.69 14.55
C CYS A 86 -18.88 -10.35 14.17
N ARG A 87 -19.65 -11.31 13.64
CA ARG A 87 -21.03 -11.15 13.14
C ARG A 87 -21.21 -9.99 12.15
N LYS A 88 -20.13 -9.52 11.52
CA LYS A 88 -20.21 -8.57 10.41
C LYS A 88 -20.59 -9.33 9.15
N LEU A 89 -21.54 -8.79 8.39
CA LEU A 89 -21.84 -9.22 7.02
C LEU A 89 -20.59 -8.97 6.17
N LYS A 90 -19.97 -10.06 5.70
CA LYS A 90 -18.92 -10.01 4.69
C LYS A 90 -19.54 -10.31 3.34
N LEU A 91 -19.27 -9.43 2.39
CA LEU A 91 -19.38 -9.76 0.98
C LEU A 91 -18.36 -10.89 0.74
N ILE A 92 -18.82 -12.09 0.46
CA ILE A 92 -17.96 -13.08 -0.16
C ILE A 92 -17.87 -12.60 -1.60
N GLU A 93 -16.70 -12.16 -2.07
CA GLU A 93 -16.50 -12.00 -3.52
C GLU A 93 -16.59 -13.39 -4.16
N GLU A 94 -17.81 -13.86 -4.41
CA GLU A 94 -18.01 -14.87 -5.44
C GLU A 94 -17.77 -14.13 -6.75
N ARG A 95 -16.54 -14.25 -7.29
CA ARG A 95 -16.43 -14.51 -8.72
C ARG A 95 -17.52 -15.52 -9.01
N ALA A 96 -18.54 -15.13 -9.77
CA ALA A 96 -19.70 -15.95 -10.10
C ALA A 96 -19.21 -17.40 -10.22
N PRO A 97 -19.74 -18.35 -9.41
CA PRO A 97 -19.26 -19.71 -9.49
C PRO A 97 -19.47 -20.13 -10.95
N TYR A 98 -18.37 -20.42 -11.64
CA TYR A 98 -18.30 -21.00 -12.98
C TYR A 98 -19.04 -22.35 -12.95
N ARG A 99 -20.37 -22.30 -12.89
CA ARG A 99 -21.29 -23.43 -12.72
C ARG A 99 -22.19 -23.59 -13.95
N GLY A 100 -21.66 -23.26 -15.12
CA GLY A 100 -21.78 -24.22 -16.22
C GLY A 100 -20.64 -25.22 -16.01
N LYS A 101 -20.88 -26.52 -16.20
CA LYS A 101 -19.81 -27.51 -16.32
C LYS A 101 -18.85 -26.96 -17.38
N VAL A 102 -17.72 -26.39 -16.97
CA VAL A 102 -16.75 -25.83 -17.92
C VAL A 102 -16.44 -26.98 -18.87
N ARG A 103 -16.62 -26.76 -20.18
CA ARG A 103 -16.33 -27.76 -21.21
C ARG A 103 -14.82 -27.96 -21.34
N MET A 104 -14.12 -28.18 -20.21
CA MET A 104 -12.68 -28.37 -20.13
C MET A 104 -12.27 -29.65 -20.87
N GLU A 105 -13.19 -30.59 -21.04
CA GLU A 105 -12.99 -31.79 -21.85
C GLU A 105 -12.61 -31.41 -23.29
N VAL A 106 -13.21 -30.35 -23.83
CA VAL A 106 -12.96 -29.85 -25.19
C VAL A 106 -11.54 -29.25 -25.31
N LEU A 107 -11.00 -28.64 -24.25
CA LEU A 107 -9.60 -28.16 -24.24
C LEU A 107 -8.57 -29.29 -24.21
N ARG A 108 -8.97 -30.52 -23.85
CA ARG A 108 -8.09 -31.69 -23.91
C ARG A 108 -7.96 -32.26 -25.32
N ASP A 109 -8.89 -31.93 -26.21
CA ASP A 109 -8.91 -32.36 -27.59
C ASP A 109 -7.95 -31.50 -28.43
N LEU A 110 -6.87 -32.13 -28.92
CA LEU A 110 -5.83 -31.48 -29.73
C LEU A 110 -6.40 -30.98 -31.06
N GLU A 111 -7.26 -31.75 -31.72
CA GLU A 111 -7.79 -31.40 -33.04
C GLU A 111 -8.76 -30.23 -32.94
N TRP A 112 -9.62 -30.23 -31.92
CA TRP A 112 -10.49 -29.10 -31.65
C TRP A 112 -9.68 -27.83 -31.39
N MET A 113 -8.61 -27.92 -30.58
CA MET A 113 -7.74 -26.79 -30.28
C MET A 113 -7.03 -26.28 -31.54
N ARG A 114 -6.49 -27.16 -32.39
CA ARG A 114 -5.89 -26.77 -33.67
C ARG A 114 -6.88 -26.04 -34.55
N ARG A 115 -8.10 -26.55 -34.69
CA ARG A 115 -9.15 -25.85 -35.46
C ARG A 115 -9.45 -24.45 -34.94
N GLN A 116 -9.47 -24.24 -33.63
CA GLN A 116 -9.71 -22.90 -33.07
C GLN A 116 -8.58 -21.91 -33.37
N PHE A 117 -7.32 -22.36 -33.34
CA PHE A 117 -6.15 -21.47 -33.43
C PHE A 117 -5.53 -21.39 -34.83
N ASP A 118 -5.43 -22.53 -35.52
CA ASP A 118 -4.81 -22.64 -36.84
C ASP A 118 -5.80 -22.30 -37.95
N ASP A 119 -7.04 -22.83 -37.89
CA ASP A 119 -8.03 -22.60 -38.96
C ASP A 119 -8.85 -21.33 -38.74
N LEU A 120 -9.27 -21.09 -37.49
CA LEU A 120 -10.17 -19.97 -37.13
C LEU A 120 -9.43 -18.74 -36.57
N HIS A 121 -8.12 -18.84 -36.34
CA HIS A 121 -7.26 -17.74 -35.84
C HIS A 121 -7.79 -17.03 -34.58
N ARG A 122 -8.50 -17.74 -33.70
CA ARG A 122 -9.13 -17.15 -32.51
C ARG A 122 -8.11 -16.88 -31.42
N THR A 123 -8.30 -15.82 -30.62
CA THR A 123 -7.42 -15.56 -29.47
C THR A 123 -7.75 -16.48 -28.28
N ASP A 124 -6.79 -16.66 -27.37
CA ASP A 124 -7.01 -17.36 -26.08
C ASP A 124 -8.22 -16.76 -25.30
N GLN A 125 -8.50 -15.46 -25.49
CA GLN A 125 -9.61 -14.76 -24.84
C GLN A 125 -10.96 -15.08 -25.48
N ASP A 126 -11.02 -15.25 -26.80
CA ASP A 126 -12.26 -15.58 -27.50
C ASP A 126 -12.69 -17.01 -27.18
N VAL A 127 -11.75 -17.94 -27.24
CA VAL A 127 -11.97 -19.33 -26.84
C VAL A 127 -12.39 -19.43 -25.37
N ALA A 128 -11.75 -18.65 -24.49
CA ALA A 128 -12.11 -18.63 -23.07
C ALA A 128 -13.53 -18.09 -22.82
N ARG A 129 -13.96 -17.08 -23.59
CA ARG A 129 -15.30 -16.52 -23.51
C ARG A 129 -16.36 -17.56 -23.89
N ASP A 130 -16.16 -18.27 -25.00
CA ASP A 130 -17.09 -19.28 -25.48
C ASP A 130 -17.19 -20.50 -24.57
N LEU A 131 -16.06 -20.93 -24.02
CA LEU A 131 -16.02 -22.07 -23.10
C LEU A 131 -16.40 -21.69 -21.67
N ASN A 132 -16.67 -20.41 -21.42
CA ASN A 132 -16.88 -19.85 -20.10
C ASN A 132 -15.79 -20.31 -19.11
N CYS A 133 -14.53 -20.04 -19.46
CA CYS A 133 -13.37 -20.33 -18.62
C CYS A 133 -12.41 -19.14 -18.59
N CYS A 134 -11.31 -19.23 -17.83
CA CYS A 134 -10.32 -18.15 -17.82
C CYS A 134 -9.34 -18.31 -18.99
N LYS A 135 -8.89 -17.18 -19.56
CA LYS A 135 -7.84 -17.12 -20.61
C LYS A 135 -6.60 -17.95 -20.28
N GLN A 136 -6.22 -17.99 -19.00
CA GLN A 136 -5.07 -18.75 -18.52
C GLN A 136 -5.25 -20.27 -18.68
N SER A 137 -6.47 -20.79 -18.52
CA SER A 137 -6.77 -22.20 -18.76
C SER A 137 -6.59 -22.57 -20.23
N VAL A 138 -7.11 -21.75 -21.14
CA VAL A 138 -6.92 -21.96 -22.59
C VAL A 138 -5.45 -21.90 -22.97
N ALA A 139 -4.73 -20.86 -22.54
CA ALA A 139 -3.30 -20.70 -22.82
C ALA A 139 -2.46 -21.87 -22.31
N MET A 140 -2.77 -22.39 -21.11
CA MET A 140 -2.11 -23.57 -20.55
C MET A 140 -2.32 -24.82 -21.42
N TRP A 141 -3.55 -25.10 -21.85
CA TRP A 141 -3.85 -26.25 -22.71
C TRP A 141 -3.25 -26.10 -24.10
N ARG A 142 -3.31 -24.90 -24.68
CA ARG A 142 -2.67 -24.59 -25.96
C ARG A 142 -1.17 -24.87 -25.91
N ASN A 143 -0.49 -24.39 -24.87
CA ASN A 143 0.94 -24.66 -24.66
C ASN A 143 1.24 -26.16 -24.44
N ARG A 144 0.38 -26.88 -23.70
CA ARG A 144 0.53 -28.33 -23.50
C ARG A 144 0.42 -29.13 -24.81
N HIS A 145 -0.41 -28.66 -25.72
CA HIS A 145 -0.58 -29.23 -27.06
C HIS A 145 0.48 -28.78 -28.07
N GLY A 146 1.42 -27.91 -27.68
CA GLY A 146 2.45 -27.38 -28.58
C GLY A 146 1.89 -26.47 -29.68
N ILE A 147 0.69 -25.91 -29.48
CA ILE A 147 0.08 -24.97 -30.42
C ILE A 147 0.66 -23.59 -30.13
N GLU A 148 1.31 -22.98 -31.13
CA GLU A 148 1.80 -21.62 -30.99
C GLU A 148 0.60 -20.68 -30.74
N PRO A 149 0.71 -19.70 -29.84
CA PRO A 149 -0.33 -18.69 -29.75
C PRO A 149 -0.51 -18.07 -31.13
N PRO A 150 -1.76 -17.77 -31.55
CA PRO A 150 -1.98 -17.02 -32.77
C PRO A 150 -1.11 -15.78 -32.63
N LYS A 151 -0.14 -15.61 -33.54
CA LYS A 151 0.81 -14.51 -33.49
C LYS A 151 -0.04 -13.24 -33.47
N ALA A 152 -0.19 -12.62 -32.29
CA ALA A 152 -1.11 -11.52 -32.06
C ALA A 152 -0.98 -10.58 -33.25
N ASN A 153 -2.04 -10.51 -34.05
CA ASN A 153 -2.01 -10.18 -35.47
C ASN A 153 -0.80 -9.29 -35.84
N ARG A 154 0.35 -9.92 -36.15
CA ARG A 154 1.58 -9.18 -36.49
C ARG A 154 1.41 -8.41 -37.80
N ALA A 155 0.29 -8.58 -38.51
CA ALA A 155 -0.05 -7.76 -39.66
C ALA A 155 -0.14 -6.26 -39.30
N TYR A 156 -0.39 -5.89 -38.05
CA TYR A 156 -0.31 -4.50 -37.58
C TYR A 156 1.10 -4.07 -37.13
N MET A 157 2.13 -4.93 -37.26
CA MET A 157 3.54 -4.60 -37.01
C MET A 157 4.26 -4.01 -38.24
N ASP A 158 3.55 -3.41 -39.21
CA ASP A 158 4.29 -2.57 -40.14
C ASP A 158 4.85 -1.40 -39.34
N GLU A 159 6.16 -1.41 -39.14
CA GLU A 159 6.91 -0.35 -38.48
C GLU A 159 6.54 1.01 -39.09
N ARG A 160 6.25 1.06 -40.39
CA ARG A 160 5.81 2.27 -41.08
C ARG A 160 4.46 2.77 -40.58
N VAL A 161 3.49 1.88 -40.40
CA VAL A 161 2.17 2.24 -39.86
C VAL A 161 2.31 2.73 -38.42
N LEU A 162 3.08 2.02 -37.59
CA LEU A 162 3.26 2.43 -36.19
C LEU A 162 4.04 3.75 -36.08
N ARG A 163 5.04 3.98 -36.95
CA ARG A 163 5.76 5.27 -37.04
C ARG A 163 4.83 6.39 -37.55
N ASP A 164 4.05 6.16 -38.60
CA ASP A 164 3.08 7.15 -39.10
C ASP A 164 2.10 7.57 -38.00
N LEU A 165 1.50 6.59 -37.31
CA LEU A 165 0.52 6.87 -36.26
C LEU A 165 1.16 7.57 -35.03
N LEU A 166 2.31 7.10 -34.55
CA LEU A 166 2.95 7.62 -33.32
C LEU A 166 3.83 8.85 -33.53
N VAL A 167 4.51 8.95 -34.66
CA VAL A 167 5.52 9.99 -34.96
C VAL A 167 4.91 11.08 -35.83
N ASP A 168 4.34 10.71 -36.98
CA ASP A 168 3.88 11.70 -37.97
C ASP A 168 2.53 12.31 -37.56
N LYS A 169 1.55 11.47 -37.20
CA LYS A 169 0.23 11.88 -36.71
C LYS A 169 0.21 12.20 -35.21
N LYS A 170 1.25 11.85 -34.47
CA LYS A 170 1.43 12.14 -33.03
C LYS A 170 0.27 11.65 -32.14
N LEU A 171 -0.37 10.55 -32.51
CA LEU A 171 -1.44 9.95 -31.73
C LEU A 171 -0.90 9.38 -30.42
N ALA A 172 -1.69 9.46 -29.35
CA ALA A 172 -1.37 8.80 -28.10
C ALA A 172 -1.47 7.28 -28.26
N PRO A 173 -0.70 6.47 -27.51
CA PRO A 173 -0.79 5.00 -27.60
C PRO A 173 -2.18 4.40 -27.36
N GLY A 174 -3.06 5.12 -26.65
CA GLY A 174 -4.45 4.71 -26.47
C GLY A 174 -5.32 4.89 -27.71
N GLU A 175 -5.07 5.95 -28.49
CA GLU A 175 -5.78 6.23 -29.75
C GLU A 175 -5.32 5.25 -30.83
N VAL A 176 -4.00 5.02 -30.92
CA VAL A 176 -3.42 3.99 -31.79
C VAL A 176 -3.96 2.60 -31.45
N ALA A 177 -4.11 2.29 -30.15
CA ALA A 177 -4.68 1.02 -29.73
C ALA A 177 -6.15 0.85 -30.15
N ALA A 178 -6.95 1.92 -30.06
CA ALA A 178 -8.33 1.90 -30.53
C ALA A 178 -8.41 1.76 -32.06
N GLU A 179 -7.56 2.46 -32.81
CA GLU A 179 -7.51 2.41 -34.27
C GLU A 179 -7.06 1.03 -34.79
N LEU A 180 -6.09 0.40 -34.11
CA LEU A 180 -5.57 -0.93 -34.46
C LEU A 180 -6.35 -2.09 -33.81
N GLY A 181 -7.39 -1.81 -33.03
CA GLY A 181 -8.18 -2.84 -32.34
C GLY A 181 -7.37 -3.69 -31.35
N CYS A 182 -6.37 -3.12 -30.70
CA CYS A 182 -5.49 -3.83 -29.76
C CYS A 182 -5.44 -3.15 -28.37
N GLU A 183 -4.71 -3.74 -27.42
CA GLU A 183 -4.56 -3.15 -26.10
C GLU A 183 -3.44 -2.09 -26.06
N VAL A 184 -3.61 -1.04 -25.25
CA VAL A 184 -2.62 0.06 -25.11
C VAL A 184 -1.23 -0.45 -24.73
N HIS A 185 -1.15 -1.52 -23.94
CA HIS A 185 0.13 -2.10 -23.55
C HIS A 185 0.85 -2.79 -24.72
N THR A 186 0.09 -3.32 -25.69
CA THR A 186 0.61 -3.92 -26.92
C THR A 186 1.30 -2.86 -27.78
N VAL A 187 0.63 -1.72 -28.02
CA VAL A 187 1.21 -0.57 -28.73
C VAL A 187 2.50 -0.09 -28.05
N ARG A 188 2.52 0.00 -26.72
CA ARG A 188 3.73 0.41 -25.97
C ARG A 188 4.88 -0.57 -26.12
N ASN A 189 4.60 -1.87 -26.11
CA ASN A 189 5.62 -2.91 -26.30
C ASN A 189 6.19 -2.85 -27.72
N TRP A 190 5.33 -2.74 -28.74
CA TRP A 190 5.77 -2.57 -30.13
C TRP A 190 6.61 -1.32 -30.32
N ALA A 191 6.16 -0.19 -29.78
CA ALA A 191 6.88 1.07 -29.82
C ALA A 191 8.28 0.94 -29.16
N LYS A 192 8.37 0.23 -28.03
CA LYS A 192 9.64 -0.07 -27.36
C LYS A 192 10.55 -0.98 -28.18
N GLU A 193 10.02 -2.04 -28.78
CA GLU A 193 10.78 -3.00 -29.61
C GLU A 193 11.33 -2.35 -30.88
N LEU A 194 10.56 -1.46 -31.50
CA LEU A 194 10.94 -0.73 -32.71
C LEU A 194 11.81 0.51 -32.43
N GLY A 195 12.10 0.80 -31.15
CA GLY A 195 12.82 2.02 -30.75
C GLY A 195 12.05 3.32 -31.03
N VAL A 196 10.78 3.21 -31.43
CA VAL A 196 9.86 4.33 -31.58
C VAL A 196 9.37 4.65 -30.18
N VAL A 197 10.09 5.47 -29.43
CA VAL A 197 9.64 5.85 -28.09
C VAL A 197 8.28 6.52 -28.27
N PRO A 198 7.17 5.88 -27.83
CA PRO A 198 5.84 6.39 -28.11
C PRO A 198 5.81 7.77 -27.50
N ASN A 199 5.64 8.76 -28.39
CA ASN A 199 5.93 10.16 -28.17
C ASN A 199 5.23 10.60 -26.87
N CYS A 200 5.92 10.46 -25.74
CA CYS A 200 5.64 11.25 -24.59
C CYS A 200 6.20 12.61 -24.99
N ARG A 201 5.35 13.32 -25.77
CA ARG A 201 5.55 14.62 -26.44
C ARG A 201 6.98 15.10 -26.33
N ASP A 202 7.81 14.97 -27.36
CA ASP A 202 9.18 15.50 -27.43
C ASP A 202 9.43 16.62 -26.41
N PHE A 203 9.93 16.22 -25.23
CA PHE A 203 10.10 17.12 -24.09
C PHE A 203 11.40 17.89 -24.22
N ALA A 204 11.78 18.24 -25.45
CA ALA A 204 12.99 19.00 -25.74
C ALA A 204 13.07 20.28 -24.89
N HIS A 205 11.91 20.84 -24.51
CA HIS A 205 11.81 22.01 -23.63
C HIS A 205 11.85 21.71 -22.12
N CYS A 206 11.65 20.47 -21.66
CA CYS A 206 11.72 20.09 -20.24
C CYS A 206 13.12 19.58 -19.85
N THR A 207 14.13 20.43 -20.02
CA THR A 207 15.54 20.22 -19.65
C THR A 207 15.77 20.15 -18.14
N PHE A 208 17.03 19.92 -17.69
CA PHE A 208 17.41 19.95 -16.26
C PHE A 208 16.88 21.21 -15.61
N ASP A 209 17.23 22.33 -16.23
CA ASP A 209 17.04 23.66 -15.71
C ASP A 209 15.55 23.96 -15.62
N TRP A 210 14.77 23.55 -16.62
CA TRP A 210 13.32 23.66 -16.59
C TRP A 210 12.70 23.00 -15.36
N TRP A 211 13.13 21.78 -15.03
CA TRP A 211 12.64 21.06 -13.84
C TRP A 211 13.18 21.68 -12.56
N ASN A 212 14.48 21.98 -12.50
CA ASN A 212 15.13 22.53 -11.32
C ASN A 212 14.53 23.89 -10.93
N ASP A 213 14.37 24.81 -11.87
CA ASP A 213 13.81 26.14 -11.62
C ASP A 213 12.41 26.07 -11.01
N ARG A 214 11.57 25.16 -11.50
CA ARG A 214 10.21 24.95 -10.98
C ARG A 214 10.21 24.30 -9.61
N VAL A 215 11.13 23.38 -9.36
CA VAL A 215 11.35 22.79 -8.04
C VAL A 215 11.76 23.89 -7.04
N GLN A 216 12.72 24.75 -7.41
CA GLN A 216 13.15 25.88 -6.58
C GLN A 216 12.04 26.92 -6.36
N ALA A 217 11.23 27.18 -7.39
CA ALA A 217 10.03 28.01 -7.28
C ALA A 217 8.90 27.36 -6.47
N GLY A 218 9.08 26.13 -5.96
CA GLY A 218 8.13 25.44 -5.11
C GLY A 218 6.88 24.93 -5.84
N TRP A 219 6.98 24.67 -7.14
CA TRP A 219 5.85 24.15 -7.91
C TRP A 219 5.47 22.74 -7.46
N THR A 220 4.17 22.43 -7.54
CA THR A 220 3.67 21.08 -7.29
C THR A 220 3.81 20.22 -8.55
N GLN A 221 3.86 18.89 -8.37
CA GLN A 221 3.89 17.96 -9.51
C GLN A 221 2.70 18.14 -10.45
N HIS A 222 1.51 18.51 -9.94
CA HIS A 222 0.33 18.78 -10.79
C HIS A 222 0.52 20.03 -11.65
N ARG A 223 1.09 21.10 -11.09
CA ARG A 223 1.36 22.33 -11.83
C ARG A 223 2.45 22.13 -12.88
N MET A 224 3.50 21.38 -12.53
CA MET A 224 4.54 20.98 -13.49
C MET A 224 3.96 20.10 -14.60
N ALA A 225 3.09 19.14 -14.25
CA ALA A 225 2.39 18.28 -15.19
C ALA A 225 1.55 19.09 -16.19
N ALA A 226 0.72 20.02 -15.70
CA ALA A 226 -0.08 20.88 -16.55
C ALA A 226 0.79 21.76 -17.48
N ALA A 227 1.84 22.38 -16.94
CA ALA A 227 2.71 23.27 -17.73
C ALA A 227 3.58 22.54 -18.76
N ALA A 228 4.01 21.30 -18.47
CA ALA A 228 4.71 20.45 -19.44
C ALA A 228 3.74 19.72 -20.39
N GLY A 229 2.42 19.83 -20.16
CA GLY A 229 1.42 19.06 -20.89
C GLY A 229 1.60 17.55 -20.71
N ILE A 230 1.95 17.09 -19.50
CA ILE A 230 2.16 15.68 -19.19
C ILE A 230 1.31 15.21 -18.02
N VAL A 231 1.18 13.90 -17.92
CA VAL A 231 0.61 13.23 -16.76
C VAL A 231 1.57 13.28 -15.57
N LYS A 232 1.02 13.41 -14.36
CA LYS A 232 1.78 13.52 -13.10
C LYS A 232 2.84 12.43 -12.89
N HIS A 233 2.57 11.19 -13.32
CA HIS A 233 3.55 10.11 -13.15
C HIS A 233 4.81 10.32 -14.00
N ALA A 234 4.71 10.99 -15.15
CA ALA A 234 5.85 11.36 -15.98
C ALA A 234 6.71 12.42 -15.26
N VAL A 235 6.08 13.43 -14.63
CA VAL A 235 6.79 14.38 -13.75
C VAL A 235 7.60 13.63 -12.69
N GLN A 236 7.00 12.65 -12.01
CA GLN A 236 7.69 11.85 -11.00
C GLN A 236 8.89 11.08 -11.59
N TYR A 237 8.76 10.53 -12.79
CA TYR A 237 9.86 9.87 -13.49
C TYR A 237 11.02 10.84 -13.76
N HIS A 238 10.74 12.02 -14.34
CA HIS A 238 11.76 13.04 -14.59
C HIS A 238 12.40 13.52 -13.28
N LEU A 239 11.62 13.88 -12.26
CA LEU A 239 12.19 14.28 -10.99
C LEU A 239 13.09 13.19 -10.37
N LYS A 240 12.77 11.90 -10.52
CA LYS A 240 13.64 10.80 -10.05
C LYS A 240 14.90 10.67 -10.88
N LYS A 241 14.76 10.63 -12.22
CA LYS A 241 15.87 10.52 -13.17
C LYS A 241 16.92 11.61 -12.94
N TRP A 242 16.49 12.80 -12.52
CA TRP A 242 17.35 13.97 -12.35
C TRP A 242 17.71 14.23 -10.88
N GLY A 243 17.34 13.34 -9.94
CA GLY A 243 17.62 13.50 -8.51
C GLY A 243 16.81 14.58 -7.78
N LEU A 244 15.89 15.25 -8.47
CA LEU A 244 15.06 16.35 -7.95
C LEU A 244 13.84 15.89 -7.12
N TYR A 245 13.47 14.60 -7.19
CA TYR A 245 12.28 14.05 -6.54
C TYR A 245 12.25 14.26 -5.02
N LYS A 246 13.43 14.41 -4.40
CA LYS A 246 13.56 14.64 -2.95
C LYS A 246 12.98 15.99 -2.49
N TRP A 247 12.79 16.94 -3.41
CA TRP A 247 12.38 18.32 -3.13
C TRP A 247 10.90 18.58 -3.36
N VAL A 248 10.25 17.76 -4.19
CA VAL A 248 8.81 17.84 -4.46
C VAL A 248 8.12 16.71 -3.72
N GLY A 249 7.92 16.89 -2.41
CA GLY A 249 7.27 15.89 -1.56
C GLY A 249 5.97 15.37 -2.18
N SER A 250 5.56 14.15 -1.86
CA SER A 250 4.40 13.45 -2.47
C SER A 250 3.08 14.24 -2.39
N ARG A 251 3.02 15.27 -1.52
CA ARG A 251 1.89 16.19 -1.32
C ARG A 251 2.21 17.66 -1.63
N GLY A 252 3.36 17.97 -2.23
CA GLY A 252 3.81 19.35 -2.49
C GLY A 252 4.03 20.19 -1.24
N ARG A 253 4.03 19.61 -0.03
CA ARG A 253 4.35 20.36 1.19
C ARG A 253 5.86 20.60 1.22
N LYS A 254 6.25 21.88 1.18
CA LYS A 254 7.61 22.30 1.52
C LYS A 254 8.01 21.61 2.84
N PRO A 255 9.21 21.03 2.94
CA PRO A 255 9.67 20.48 4.21
C PRO A 255 9.52 21.57 5.28
N LYS A 256 8.93 21.22 6.43
CA LYS A 256 8.63 22.16 7.52
C LYS A 256 9.90 22.89 8.03
N TYR A 257 11.06 22.31 7.79
CA TYR A 257 12.38 22.77 8.25
C TYR A 257 13.39 22.68 7.09
N PRO A 258 13.33 23.59 6.10
CA PRO A 258 14.15 23.51 4.88
C PRO A 258 15.66 23.51 5.18
N GLN A 259 16.11 24.27 6.19
CA GLN A 259 17.51 24.35 6.60
C GLN A 259 18.10 23.00 7.06
N LEU A 260 17.27 22.07 7.56
CA LEU A 260 17.75 20.73 7.93
C LEU A 260 18.11 19.88 6.71
N TYR A 261 17.61 20.23 5.53
CA TYR A 261 17.89 19.53 4.28
C TYR A 261 19.01 20.20 3.46
N GLU A 262 19.57 21.30 3.95
CA GLU A 262 20.75 21.95 3.38
C GLU A 262 22.03 21.33 3.98
N PRO A 263 22.81 20.54 3.22
CA PRO A 263 23.93 19.78 3.78
C PRO A 263 25.02 20.67 4.40
N GLY A 264 25.31 21.82 3.76
CA GLY A 264 26.30 22.77 4.25
C GLY A 264 25.90 23.39 5.59
N TRP A 265 24.63 23.76 5.74
CA TRP A 265 24.10 24.32 6.98
C TRP A 265 24.18 23.29 8.13
N LEU A 266 23.63 22.09 7.91
CA LEU A 266 23.56 21.07 8.97
C LEU A 266 24.95 20.58 9.38
N ARG A 267 25.88 20.42 8.42
CA ARG A 267 27.29 20.08 8.71
C ARG A 267 27.97 21.16 9.54
N LYS A 268 27.79 22.45 9.19
CA LYS A 268 28.35 23.58 9.94
C LYS A 268 27.80 23.66 11.37
N GLU A 269 26.51 23.41 11.55
CA GLU A 269 25.90 23.40 12.89
C GLU A 269 26.39 22.21 13.73
N LEU A 270 26.53 21.02 13.13
CA LEU A 270 27.06 19.83 13.82
C LEU A 270 28.55 19.95 14.18
N ALA A 271 29.33 20.68 13.39
CA ALA A 271 30.77 20.88 13.64
C ALA A 271 31.08 21.88 14.78
N ARG A 272 30.09 22.65 15.26
CA ARG A 272 30.31 23.59 16.37
C ARG A 272 30.57 22.83 17.68
N LYS A 273 31.55 23.28 18.47
CA LYS A 273 31.82 22.73 19.80
C LYS A 273 30.54 22.72 20.66
N GLY A 274 30.19 21.56 21.21
CA GLY A 274 28.99 21.37 22.03
C GLY A 274 27.67 21.36 21.25
N ALA A 275 27.70 21.12 19.94
CA ALA A 275 26.49 20.90 19.16
C ALA A 275 25.90 19.51 19.49
N SER A 276 24.72 19.50 20.09
CA SER A 276 23.88 18.30 20.20
C SER A 276 22.68 18.41 19.27
N PHE A 277 22.11 17.28 18.84
CA PHE A 277 20.87 17.29 18.07
C PHE A 277 19.75 18.04 18.80
N ALA A 278 19.68 17.94 20.13
CA ALA A 278 18.73 18.69 20.95
C ALA A 278 18.91 20.22 20.84
N LYS A 279 20.16 20.72 20.80
CA LYS A 279 20.45 22.15 20.65
C LYS A 279 20.08 22.65 19.26
N ILE A 280 20.39 21.88 18.22
CA ILE A 280 20.01 22.19 16.83
C ILE A 280 18.48 22.16 16.68
N ALA A 281 17.82 21.17 17.28
CA ALA A 281 16.37 21.03 17.23
C ALA A 281 15.65 22.23 17.87
N ARG A 282 16.14 22.68 19.04
CA ARG A 282 15.65 23.88 19.72
C ARG A 282 15.84 25.14 18.88
N LYS A 283 17.00 25.29 18.24
CA LYS A 283 17.30 26.42 17.34
C LYS A 283 16.35 26.46 16.12
N VAL A 284 15.99 25.30 15.59
CA VAL A 284 15.12 25.17 14.40
C VAL A 284 13.62 25.18 14.75
N GLY A 285 13.26 24.95 16.00
CA GLY A 285 11.85 24.77 16.41
C GLY A 285 11.28 23.42 15.97
N CYS A 286 12.08 22.35 16.05
CA CYS A 286 11.69 21.00 15.68
C CYS A 286 12.04 19.98 16.77
N SER A 287 11.68 18.71 16.56
CA SER A 287 12.08 17.63 17.46
C SER A 287 13.50 17.14 17.17
N GLU A 288 14.20 16.62 18.19
CA GLU A 288 15.53 16.02 18.03
C GLU A 288 15.53 14.92 16.95
N THR A 289 14.49 14.08 16.94
CA THR A 289 14.31 13.01 15.95
C THR A 289 14.27 13.54 14.53
N THR A 290 13.71 14.74 14.30
CA THR A 290 13.69 15.40 12.99
C THR A 290 15.09 15.75 12.52
N VAL A 291 15.93 16.29 13.41
CA VAL A 291 17.34 16.60 13.12
C VAL A 291 18.13 15.32 12.86
N THR A 292 17.96 14.28 13.69
CA THR A 292 18.62 12.98 13.48
C THR A 292 18.23 12.36 12.13
N TYR A 293 16.95 12.40 11.77
CA TYR A 293 16.48 11.88 10.49
C TYR A 293 17.10 12.64 9.31
N ALA A 294 17.16 13.98 9.40
CA ALA A 294 17.80 14.80 8.39
C ALA A 294 19.31 14.49 8.28
N ALA A 295 20.02 14.39 9.40
CA ALA A 295 21.44 14.06 9.43
C ALA A 295 21.74 12.67 8.83
N LYS A 296 20.91 11.65 9.15
CA LYS A 296 21.01 10.31 8.53
C LYS A 296 20.77 10.35 7.03
N LYS A 297 19.72 11.07 6.62
CA LYS A 297 19.33 11.16 5.21
C LYS A 297 20.39 11.88 4.35
N LEU A 298 21.16 12.76 4.96
CA LEU A 298 22.28 13.46 4.35
C LEU A 298 23.63 12.77 4.57
N GLU A 299 23.63 11.57 5.16
CA GLU A 299 24.83 10.77 5.44
C GLU A 299 25.89 11.55 6.26
N LEU A 300 25.44 12.51 7.08
CA LEU A 300 26.30 13.29 7.99
C LEU A 300 26.58 12.56 9.30
N ILE A 301 25.78 11.54 9.59
CA ILE A 301 26.02 10.56 10.63
C ILE A 301 25.94 9.18 10.02
N ASP A 302 26.84 8.29 10.42
CA ASP A 302 26.79 6.91 9.97
C ASP A 302 25.44 6.30 10.38
N PRO A 303 24.64 5.79 9.42
CA PRO A 303 23.39 5.11 9.74
C PRO A 303 23.59 3.86 10.59
N LYS A 304 24.81 3.34 10.68
CA LYS A 304 25.16 2.30 11.64
C LYS A 304 24.83 2.82 13.03
N ARG A 305 23.84 2.17 13.66
CA ARG A 305 23.60 2.25 15.10
C ARG A 305 24.96 2.32 15.81
N PRO A 306 25.10 3.09 16.91
CA PRO A 306 26.26 2.90 17.78
C PRO A 306 26.46 1.39 17.94
N PRO A 307 27.69 0.88 17.78
CA PRO A 307 27.96 -0.55 17.78
C PRO A 307 27.13 -1.18 18.88
N ARG A 308 26.40 -2.26 18.54
CA ARG A 308 25.64 -3.03 19.53
C ARG A 308 26.52 -3.10 20.77
N PRO A 309 26.01 -2.73 21.96
CA PRO A 309 26.88 -2.52 23.09
C PRO A 309 27.84 -3.69 23.21
N SER A 310 29.12 -3.34 23.35
CA SER A 310 30.22 -4.17 23.79
C SER A 310 29.89 -5.61 24.21
N PRO A 311 30.58 -6.71 23.81
CA PRO A 311 30.47 -7.99 24.54
C PRO A 311 30.51 -7.83 26.07
N TRP A 312 31.20 -6.81 26.58
CA TRP A 312 31.26 -6.43 28.00
C TRP A 312 29.93 -6.03 28.65
N THR A 313 28.92 -5.57 27.90
CA THR A 313 27.60 -5.21 28.48
C THR A 313 26.81 -6.42 28.98
N ARG A 314 27.24 -7.63 28.62
CA ARG A 314 26.74 -8.91 29.14
C ARG A 314 27.70 -9.60 30.10
N ASP A 315 28.84 -9.00 30.43
CA ASP A 315 29.77 -9.54 31.42
C ASP A 315 29.34 -9.10 32.83
N PRO A 316 28.90 -10.02 33.71
CA PRO A 316 28.54 -9.68 35.08
C PRO A 316 29.69 -9.09 35.88
N GLU A 317 30.94 -9.47 35.59
CA GLU A 317 32.11 -8.98 36.32
C GLU A 317 32.37 -7.50 36.04
N TRP A 318 32.08 -7.02 34.83
CA TRP A 318 32.17 -5.59 34.51
C TRP A 318 31.30 -4.76 35.46
N TYR A 319 30.04 -5.16 35.66
CA TYR A 319 29.14 -4.47 36.60
C TYR A 319 29.62 -4.59 38.04
N ARG A 320 30.02 -5.78 38.49
CA ARG A 320 30.52 -6.00 39.87
C ARG A 320 31.75 -5.14 40.18
N GLU A 321 32.65 -4.97 39.22
CA GLU A 321 33.81 -4.09 39.38
C GLU A 321 33.38 -2.62 39.57
N ARG A 322 32.39 -2.14 38.80
CA ARG A 322 31.84 -0.79 38.95
C ARG A 322 31.06 -0.62 40.26
N PHE A 323 30.40 -1.67 40.75
CA PHE A 323 29.81 -1.67 42.08
C PHE A 323 30.90 -1.48 43.15
N LYS A 324 32.04 -2.18 43.07
CA LYS A 324 33.16 -1.97 44.01
C LYS A 324 33.67 -0.52 43.99
N ARG A 325 33.66 0.13 42.82
CA ARG A 325 34.06 1.54 42.62
C ARG A 325 32.99 2.57 43.03
N LYS A 326 31.84 2.14 43.54
CA LYS A 326 30.71 3.01 43.91
C LYS A 326 30.11 3.84 42.76
N MET A 327 30.16 3.33 41.52
CA MET A 327 29.55 4.03 40.39
C MET A 327 28.02 3.92 40.40
N THR A 328 27.36 5.02 40.05
CA THR A 328 25.91 5.07 39.80
C THR A 328 25.56 4.50 38.42
N ILE A 329 24.31 4.07 38.22
CA ILE A 329 23.84 3.58 36.91
C ILE A 329 23.99 4.68 35.85
N GLU A 330 23.77 5.93 36.24
CA GLU A 330 23.94 7.11 35.41
C GLU A 330 25.40 7.25 34.95
N GLN A 331 26.37 7.15 35.87
CA GLN A 331 27.79 7.16 35.53
C GLN A 331 28.20 5.97 34.66
N MET A 332 27.67 4.78 34.91
CA MET A 332 27.91 3.60 34.05
C MET A 332 27.37 3.83 32.65
N ALA A 333 26.17 4.42 32.53
CA ALA A 333 25.54 4.73 31.25
C ALA A 333 26.36 5.75 30.44
N ASP A 334 26.88 6.77 31.11
CA ASP A 334 27.77 7.77 30.52
C ASP A 334 29.12 7.16 30.11
N GLU A 335 29.73 6.29 30.93
CA GLU A 335 30.99 5.59 30.64
C GLU A 335 30.90 4.80 29.31
N VAL A 336 29.79 4.09 29.09
CA VAL A 336 29.61 3.25 27.89
C VAL A 336 28.84 3.94 26.76
N GLY A 337 28.42 5.19 26.94
CA GLY A 337 27.67 5.95 25.94
C GLY A 337 26.29 5.37 25.62
N VAL A 338 25.60 4.79 26.61
CA VAL A 338 24.23 4.24 26.46
C VAL A 338 23.24 4.97 27.37
N ARG A 339 21.95 4.67 27.22
CA ARG A 339 20.92 5.23 28.10
C ARG A 339 20.87 4.46 29.42
N VAL A 340 20.54 5.15 30.52
CA VAL A 340 20.28 4.56 31.86
C VAL A 340 19.31 3.37 31.79
N LYS A 341 18.25 3.47 30.99
CA LYS A 341 17.29 2.36 30.77
C LYS A 341 17.95 1.11 30.18
N THR A 342 18.95 1.29 29.31
CA THR A 342 19.69 0.18 28.70
C THR A 342 20.51 -0.55 29.75
N ILE A 343 21.23 0.17 30.62
CA ILE A 343 21.95 -0.43 31.75
C ILE A 343 21.01 -1.18 32.68
N ASN A 344 19.87 -0.58 33.05
CA ASN A 344 18.86 -1.25 33.88
C ASN A 344 18.36 -2.56 33.25
N ASN A 345 18.06 -2.55 31.95
CA ASN A 345 17.63 -3.76 31.25
C ASN A 345 18.71 -4.85 31.29
N TYR A 346 19.97 -4.51 31.03
CA TYR A 346 21.06 -5.49 31.08
C TYR A 346 21.29 -6.03 32.50
N MET A 347 21.31 -5.17 33.50
CA MET A 347 21.41 -5.60 34.90
C MET A 347 20.22 -6.47 35.32
N SER A 348 19.03 -6.22 34.79
CA SER A 348 17.85 -7.05 35.01
C SER A 348 17.99 -8.43 34.35
N GLU A 349 18.42 -8.47 33.09
CA GLU A 349 18.66 -9.72 32.34
C GLU A 349 19.73 -10.59 33.01
N LEU A 350 20.74 -9.98 33.62
CA LEU A 350 21.83 -10.67 34.33
C LEU A 350 21.51 -10.97 35.80
N GLY A 351 20.36 -10.56 36.32
CA GLY A 351 20.02 -10.74 37.74
C GLY A 351 20.87 -9.92 38.72
N LEU A 352 21.50 -8.84 38.27
CA LEU A 352 22.42 -8.01 39.05
C LEU A 352 21.76 -6.82 39.75
N LEU A 353 20.51 -6.48 39.41
CA LEU A 353 19.78 -5.39 40.06
C LEU A 353 19.68 -5.59 41.59
N PRO A 354 19.28 -6.75 42.13
CA PRO A 354 19.23 -6.95 43.58
C PRO A 354 20.60 -6.88 44.26
N GLU A 355 21.67 -7.24 43.55
CA GLU A 355 23.04 -7.11 44.05
C GLU A 355 23.45 -5.63 44.14
N TYR A 356 23.26 -4.88 43.05
CA TYR A 356 23.54 -3.44 43.00
C TYR A 356 22.87 -2.68 44.14
N TRP A 357 21.57 -2.89 44.35
CA TRP A 357 20.84 -2.17 45.38
C TRP A 357 21.32 -2.47 46.80
N ARG A 358 21.71 -3.71 47.10
CA ARG A 358 22.35 -4.06 48.40
C ARG A 358 23.69 -3.37 48.59
N VAL A 359 24.45 -3.16 47.51
CA VAL A 359 25.73 -2.45 47.59
C VAL A 359 25.49 -0.95 47.79
N VAL A 360 24.53 -0.37 47.07
CA VAL A 360 24.15 1.04 47.18
C VAL A 360 23.59 1.39 48.56
N GLU A 361 22.75 0.53 49.16
CA GLU A 361 22.28 0.70 50.54
C GLU A 361 23.43 0.79 51.54
N ARG A 362 24.49 -0.03 51.35
CA ARG A 362 25.70 0.02 52.18
C ARG A 362 26.53 1.28 51.98
N TRP A 363 26.40 1.97 50.85
CA TRP A 363 27.09 3.24 50.65
C TRP A 363 26.48 4.39 51.46
N GLY A 364 25.27 4.21 51.99
CA GLY A 364 24.59 5.24 52.79
C GLY A 364 24.17 6.46 51.97
N ASP A 365 24.08 6.34 50.64
CA ASP A 365 23.69 7.44 49.78
C ASP A 365 22.17 7.72 49.94
N LYS A 366 21.88 8.74 50.75
CA LYS A 366 20.51 9.19 51.05
C LYS A 366 19.82 9.82 49.84
N SER A 367 20.50 10.11 48.73
CA SER A 367 19.91 10.72 47.54
C SER A 367 18.97 9.79 46.76
N LEU A 368 19.07 8.47 46.98
CA LEU A 368 18.18 7.46 46.41
C LEU A 368 16.93 7.28 47.28
N THR A 369 16.15 8.34 47.35
CA THR A 369 14.96 8.44 48.21
C THR A 369 13.77 7.65 47.67
N SER A 370 13.04 7.05 48.63
CA SER A 370 11.66 6.53 48.66
C SER A 370 11.06 5.88 47.40
N THR A 371 11.02 6.57 46.27
CA THR A 371 10.34 6.16 45.03
C THR A 371 10.94 4.90 44.41
N ARG A 372 12.25 4.67 44.56
CA ARG A 372 12.91 3.45 44.04
C ARG A 372 12.84 2.24 44.98
N LYS A 373 12.74 2.46 46.31
CA LYS A 373 12.48 1.37 47.28
C LYS A 373 11.12 0.70 47.01
N MET A 374 10.12 1.45 46.56
CA MET A 374 8.81 0.91 46.17
C MET A 374 8.87 0.02 44.92
N VAL A 375 9.72 0.33 43.95
CA VAL A 375 9.88 -0.49 42.72
C VAL A 375 10.56 -1.82 43.05
N LEU A 376 11.56 -1.81 43.94
CA LEU A 376 12.20 -3.03 44.47
C LEU A 376 11.21 -3.92 45.23
N ALA A 377 10.38 -3.33 46.08
CA ALA A 377 9.34 -4.07 46.82
C ALA A 377 8.27 -4.70 45.91
N GLY A 378 8.04 -4.11 44.72
CA GLY A 378 7.13 -4.65 43.71
C GLY A 378 7.74 -5.71 42.79
N MET A 379 9.07 -5.77 42.66
CA MET A 379 9.79 -6.77 41.83
C MET A 379 10.19 -8.04 42.59
N LEU A 380 10.16 -8.01 43.93
CA LEU A 380 10.44 -9.16 44.80
C LEU A 380 9.17 -9.95 45.17
N LYS A 381 8.00 -9.55 44.67
CA LYS A 381 6.75 -10.31 44.67
C LYS A 381 6.53 -10.91 43.29
#